data_AF-A0A0P0A950-F1
#
_entry.id   AF-A0A0P0A950-F1
#
_cell.length_a   1.000
_cell.length_b   1.000
_cell.length_c   1.000
_cell.angle_alpha   90.00
_cell.angle_beta   90.00
_cell.angle_gamma   90.00
#
_symmetry.space_group_name_H-M   'P 1'
#
loop_
_entity.id
_entity.type
_entity.pdbx_description
1 polymer ?
#
loop_
_entity_poly.entity_id
_entity_poly.type
_entity_poly.pdbx_seq_one_letter_code
_entity_poly.pdbx_strand_id
1 'polypeptide(L)' 'MRHDPAGAAIVIMLRSLKLPGIAQAVGDLIEQGAPAFDAATPMLSQLLKAEMAEREVRSTPII' A
#
# COMPACT_ATOMS: atom_id res chain seq x y z
N MET A 1 -4.46 -18.61 9.41
CA MET A 1 -4.30 -17.23 8.88
C MET A 1 -4.60 -17.29 7.39
N ARG A 2 -5.63 -16.57 6.93
CA ARG A 2 -5.95 -16.47 5.50
C ARG A 2 -4.86 -15.59 4.88
N HIS A 3 -4.01 -16.16 4.04
CA HIS A 3 -2.95 -15.40 3.39
C HIS A 3 -3.59 -14.46 2.37
N ASP A 4 -3.67 -13.16 2.67
CA ASP A 4 -4.08 -12.13 1.71
C ASP A 4 -2.83 -11.52 1.04
N PRO A 5 -2.44 -12.00 -0.15
CA PRO A 5 -1.27 -11.48 -0.85
C PRO A 5 -1.44 -10.01 -1.30
N ALA A 6 -2.67 -9.54 -1.51
CA ALA A 6 -2.91 -8.18 -1.97
C ALA A 6 -2.76 -7.17 -0.83
N GLY A 7 -3.34 -7.45 0.34
CA GLY A 7 -3.12 -6.65 1.55
C GLY A 7 -1.64 -6.60 1.95
N ALA A 8 -0.93 -7.73 1.89
CA ALA A 8 0.51 -7.76 2.18
C ALA A 8 1.34 -6.87 1.24
N ALA A 9 1.01 -6.85 -0.06
CA ALA A 9 1.65 -5.98 -1.02
C ALA A 9 1.42 -4.49 -0.70
N ILE A 10 0.22 -4.12 -0.25
CA ILE A 10 -0.10 -2.75 0.19
C ILE A 10 0.79 -2.30 1.35
N VAL A 11 0.98 -3.17 2.37
CA VAL A 11 1.87 -2.88 3.51
C VAL A 11 3.30 -2.61 3.04
N ILE A 12 3.81 -3.41 2.10
CA ILE A 12 5.16 -3.22 1.54
C ILE A 12 5.26 -1.89 0.79
N MET A 13 4.30 -1.57 -0.09
CA MET A 13 4.29 -0.31 -0.85
C MET A 13 4.26 0.91 0.08
N LEU A 14 3.44 0.90 1.13
CA LEU A 14 3.38 1.98 2.13
C LEU A 14 4.73 2.18 2.85
N ARG A 15 5.44 1.10 3.18
CA ARG A 15 6.79 1.20 3.77
C ARG A 15 7.78 1.82 2.80
N SER A 16 7.76 1.43 1.52
CA SER A 16 8.60 2.04 0.47
C SER A 16 8.31 3.54 0.29
N LEU A 17 7.06 3.95 0.47
CA LEU A 17 6.65 5.37 0.46
C LEU A 17 6.99 6.14 1.75
N LYS A 18 7.65 5.49 2.72
CA LYS A 18 7.99 6.03 4.05
C LYS A 18 6.76 6.38 4.89
N LEU A 19 5.70 5.57 4.81
CA LEU A 19 4.47 5.70 5.60
C LEU A 19 4.31 4.56 6.63
N PRO A 20 5.22 4.42 7.62
CA PRO A 20 5.23 3.26 8.52
C PRO A 20 3.99 3.19 9.44
N GLY A 21 3.44 4.34 9.86
CA GLY A 21 2.22 4.38 10.68
C GLY A 21 0.98 3.88 9.93
N ILE A 22 0.84 4.25 8.65
CA ILE A 22 -0.24 3.75 7.80
C ILE A 22 -0.04 2.27 7.47
N ALA A 23 1.21 1.85 7.21
CA ALA A 23 1.53 0.44 6.98
C ALA A 23 1.18 -0.43 8.19
N GLN A 24 1.39 0.05 9.42
CA GLN A 24 0.98 -0.64 10.63
C GLN A 24 -0.56 -0.72 10.74
N ALA A 25 -1.26 0.41 10.59
CA ALA A 25 -2.72 0.44 10.67
C ALA A 25 -3.38 -0.48 9.64
N VAL A 26 -2.84 -0.55 8.42
CA VAL A 26 -3.31 -1.49 7.40
C VAL A 26 -3.04 -2.95 7.77
N GLY A 27 -1.88 -3.25 8.36
CA GLY A 27 -1.58 -4.58 8.90
C GLY A 27 -2.62 -5.02 9.94
N ASP A 28 -2.96 -4.12 10.87
CA ASP A 28 -3.97 -4.39 11.90
C ASP A 28 -5.36 -4.64 11.28
N LEU A 29 -5.74 -3.90 10.22
CA LEU A 29 -7.00 -4.11 9.49
C LEU A 29 -7.05 -5.46 8.75
N ILE A 30 -5.91 -5.91 8.20
CA ILE A 30 -5.79 -7.22 7.55
C ILE A 30 -5.93 -8.35 8.58
N GLU A 31 -5.27 -8.24 9.73
CA GLU A 31 -5.37 -9.22 10.82
C GLU A 31 -6.80 -9.33 11.37
N GLN A 32 -7.51 -8.20 11.44
CA GLN A 32 -8.91 -8.14 11.83
C GLN A 32 -9.88 -8.67 10.75
N GLY A 33 -9.42 -8.85 9.51
CA GLY A 33 -10.26 -9.23 8.37
C GLY A 33 -11.32 -8.18 8.04
N ALA A 34 -10.95 -6.89 8.09
CA ALA A 34 -11.88 -5.78 7.93
C ALA A 34 -12.53 -5.77 6.52
N PRO A 35 -13.86 -5.96 6.38
CA PRO A 35 -14.50 -6.10 5.08
C PRO A 35 -14.45 -4.82 4.23
N ALA A 36 -14.39 -3.65 4.88
CA ALA A 36 -14.20 -2.37 4.19
C ALA A 36 -12.81 -2.26 3.56
N PHE A 37 -11.78 -2.83 4.22
CA PHE A 37 -10.43 -2.87 3.68
C PHE A 37 -10.33 -3.83 2.49
N ASP A 38 -10.92 -5.03 2.61
CA ASP A 38 -11.00 -5.99 1.50
C ASP A 38 -11.65 -5.34 0.26
N ALA A 39 -12.76 -4.61 0.44
CA ALA A 39 -13.43 -3.88 -0.63
C ALA A 39 -12.59 -2.72 -1.22
N ALA A 40 -11.79 -2.03 -0.40
CA ALA A 40 -10.95 -0.92 -0.82
C ALA A 40 -9.60 -1.34 -1.43
N THR A 41 -9.15 -2.58 -1.17
CA THR A 41 -7.88 -3.14 -1.63
C THR A 41 -7.56 -2.87 -3.12
N PRO A 42 -8.47 -3.11 -4.09
CA PRO A 42 -8.15 -2.85 -5.50
C PRO A 42 -7.88 -1.37 -5.78
N MET A 43 -8.64 -0.45 -5.19
CA MET A 43 -8.46 0.99 -5.37
C MET A 43 -7.15 1.47 -4.72
N LEU A 44 -6.88 1.04 -3.48
CA LEU A 44 -5.63 1.37 -2.78
C LEU A 44 -4.41 0.88 -3.54
N SER A 45 -4.46 -0.34 -4.10
CA SER A 45 -3.36 -0.87 -4.91
C SER A 45 -3.05 0.01 -6.13
N GLN A 46 -4.09 0.52 -6.82
CA GLN A 46 -3.89 1.41 -7.98
C GLN A 46 -3.30 2.75 -7.56
N LEU A 47 -3.84 3.38 -6.51
CA LEU A 47 -3.37 4.68 -6.03
C LEU A 47 -1.91 4.63 -5.56
N LEU A 48 -1.53 3.58 -4.83
CA LEU A 48 -0.15 3.43 -4.35
C LEU A 48 0.84 3.19 -5.49
N LYS A 49 0.45 2.43 -6.52
CA LYS A 49 1.26 2.26 -7.74
C LYS A 49 1.46 3.59 -8.46
N ALA A 50 0.40 4.39 -8.59
CA ALA A 50 0.49 5.72 -9.21
C ALA A 50 1.41 6.65 -8.42
N GLU A 51 1.26 6.72 -7.09
CA GLU A 51 2.12 7.52 -6.22
C GLU A 51 3.60 7.10 -6.32
N MET A 52 3.89 5.80 -6.35
CA MET A 52 5.27 5.32 -6.55
C MET A 52 5.82 5.76 -7.91
N ALA A 53 5.05 5.59 -8.99
CA ALA A 53 5.46 5.99 -10.33
C ALA A 53 5.72 7.51 -10.41
N GLU A 54 4.86 8.33 -9.80
CA GLU A 54 5.06 9.78 -9.74
C GLU A 54 6.34 10.17 -8.98
N ARG A 55 6.68 9.46 -7.89
CA ARG A 55 7.93 9.68 -7.16
C ARG A 55 9.14 9.29 -7.96
N GLU A 56 9.09 8.18 -8.69
CA GLU A 56 10.17 7.76 -9.58
C GLU A 56 10.47 8.86 -10.62
N VAL A 57 9.43 9.37 -11.28
CA VAL A 57 9.55 10.48 -12.23
C VAL A 57 10.16 11.72 -11.57
N ARG A 58 9.66 12.11 -10.39
CA ARG A 58 10.17 13.28 -9.64
C ARG A 58 11.62 13.12 -9.18
N SER A 59 12.04 11.89 -8.87
CA SER A 59 13.39 11.58 -8.40
C SER A 59 14.42 11.48 -9.53
N THR A 60 13.97 11.45 -10.79
CA THR A 60 14.84 11.40 -11.96
C THR A 60 15.46 12.78 -12.19
N PRO A 61 16.81 12.92 -12.19
CA PRO A 61 17.46 14.18 -12.51
C PRO A 61 17.15 14.59 -13.94
N ILE A 62 16.77 15.85 -14.14
CA ILE A 62 16.66 16.42 -15.49
C ILE A 62 18.05 16.88 -15.89
N ILE A 63 18.69 16.11 -16.77
CA ILE A 63 19.98 16.40 -17.40
C ILE A 63 19.77 17.01 -18.79
#